data_AF-A0A4Y2X9A8-F1
#
_entry.id   AF-A0A4Y2X9A8-F1
#
_cell.length_a   1.000
_cell.length_b   1.000
_cell.length_c   1.000
_cell.angle_alpha   90.00
_cell.angle_beta   90.00
_cell.angle_gamma   90.00
#
_symmetry.space_group_name_H-M   'P 1'
#
loop_
_entity.id
_entity.type
_entity.pdbx_description
1 polymer ?
#
loop_
_entity_poly.entity_id
_entity_poly.type
_entity_poly.pdbx_seq_one_letter_code
_entity_poly.pdbx_strand_id
1 'polypeptide(L)'
;MKITLEVFVLITLTKFQDDGIIYKLVEWYNRDGEEHSNLVDIFEATTPEPIRSMEISSKHKSLYISSDSFIRQFDVVMCKGRYDNCLRCIQDPYCGWDKDHNECKPYVTG
;
A
#
# COMPACT_ATOMS: atom_id res chain seq x y z
N MET A 1 -7.59 6.58 6.11
CA MET A 1 -6.98 7.70 5.36
C MET A 1 -6.99 7.31 3.89
N LYS A 2 -7.54 8.16 3.00
CA LYS A 2 -7.71 7.85 1.57
C LYS A 2 -6.70 8.67 0.76
N ILE A 3 -6.03 8.04 -0.20
CA ILE A 3 -5.19 8.72 -1.19
C ILE A 3 -5.86 8.61 -2.55
N THR A 4 -6.19 9.76 -3.16
CA THR A 4 -6.64 9.82 -4.55
C THR A 4 -5.43 9.92 -5.46
N LEU A 5 -5.27 8.95 -6.35
CA LEU A 5 -4.28 8.99 -7.43
C LEU A 5 -4.95 9.45 -8.72
N GLU A 6 -4.15 9.94 -9.67
CA GLU A 6 -4.62 10.26 -11.03
C GLU A 6 -4.91 9.01 -11.89
N VAL A 7 -4.68 7.83 -11.34
CA VAL A 7 -5.26 6.55 -11.79
C VAL A 7 -6.48 6.34 -10.90
N PHE A 8 -7.64 5.92 -11.41
CA PHE A 8 -8.93 5.76 -10.71
C PHE A 8 -8.94 4.75 -9.52
N VAL A 9 -7.85 4.62 -8.78
CA VAL A 9 -7.61 3.68 -7.69
C VAL A 9 -7.27 4.47 -6.43
N LEU A 10 -8.10 4.29 -5.39
CA LEU A 10 -7.87 4.82 -4.05
C LEU A 10 -7.10 3.79 -3.23
N ILE A 11 -6.00 4.20 -2.60
CA ILE A 11 -5.34 3.35 -1.61
C ILE A 11 -5.86 3.74 -0.23
N THR A 12 -6.44 2.76 0.45
CA THR A 12 -6.91 2.89 1.83
C THR A 12 -6.05 2.02 2.75
N LEU A 13 -5.51 2.66 3.78
CA LEU A 13 -4.78 1.99 4.85
C LEU A 13 -5.65 1.93 6.09
N THR A 14 -5.91 0.73 6.57
CA THR A 14 -6.69 0.47 7.78
C THR A 14 -5.76 -0.03 8.88
N LYS A 15 -5.86 0.57 10.07
CA LYS A 15 -5.08 0.19 11.25
C LYS A 15 -5.89 -0.73 12.16
N PHE A 16 -5.26 -1.78 12.67
CA PHE A 16 -5.76 -2.51 13.82
C PHE A 16 -4.92 -2.10 15.03
N GLN A 17 -5.59 -1.59 16.07
CA GLN A 17 -4.90 -0.86 17.15
C GLN A 17 -4.12 -1.79 18.06
N ASP A 18 -4.52 -3.05 18.23
CA ASP A 18 -3.97 -3.88 19.30
C ASP A 18 -2.76 -4.74 18.88
N ASP A 19 -2.56 -4.96 17.57
CA ASP A 19 -1.53 -5.85 17.02
C ASP A 19 -0.41 -5.12 16.25
N GLY A 20 -0.60 -3.83 15.96
CA GLY A 20 0.37 -3.06 15.18
C GLY A 20 0.38 -3.38 13.69
N ILE A 21 -0.71 -3.94 13.16
CA ILE A 21 -0.80 -4.41 11.77
C ILE A 21 -1.53 -3.38 10.88
N ILE A 22 -1.05 -3.25 9.64
CA ILE A 22 -1.66 -2.45 8.58
C ILE A 22 -2.18 -3.34 7.45
N TYR A 23 -3.39 -3.01 7.00
CA TYR A 23 -4.03 -3.57 5.81
C TYR A 23 -3.99 -2.54 4.70
N LYS A 24 -3.43 -2.90 3.54
CA LYS A 24 -3.41 -2.09 2.33
C LYS A 24 -4.51 -2.55 1.39
N LEU A 25 -5.50 -1.70 1.18
CA LEU A 25 -6.61 -1.93 0.26
C LEU A 25 -6.51 -1.02 -0.95
N VAL A 26 -7.01 -1.51 -2.07
CA VAL A 26 -7.21 -0.74 -3.30
C VAL A 26 -8.71 -0.69 -3.59
N GLU A 27 -9.25 0.50 -3.79
CA GLU A 27 -10.65 0.72 -4.12
C GLU A 27 -10.74 1.33 -5.51
N TRP A 28 -11.70 0.90 -6.33
CA TRP A 28 -11.92 1.44 -7.67
C TRP A 28 -13.41 1.42 -8.01
N TYR A 29 -13.81 2.24 -8.98
CA TYR A 29 -15.17 2.24 -9.52
C TYR A 29 -15.19 1.54 -10.87
N ASN A 30 -16.19 0.69 -11.11
CA ASN A 30 -16.40 0.11 -12.44
C ASN A 30 -17.12 1.10 -13.38
N ARG A 31 -17.35 0.69 -14.63
CA ARG A 31 -18.03 1.53 -15.63
C ARG A 31 -19.47 1.88 -15.25
N ASP A 32 -20.10 1.06 -14.43
CA ASP A 32 -21.47 1.23 -13.95
C ASP A 32 -21.53 2.10 -12.67
N GLY A 33 -20.37 2.56 -12.17
CA GLY A 33 -20.25 3.37 -10.96
C GLY A 33 -20.31 2.58 -9.66
N GLU A 34 -20.26 1.24 -9.71
CA GLU A 34 -20.19 0.39 -8.52
C GLU A 34 -18.79 0.47 -7.90
N GLU A 35 -18.75 0.57 -6.57
CA GLU A 35 -17.52 0.58 -5.78
C GLU A 35 -17.04 -0.86 -5.54
N HIS A 36 -15.77 -1.11 -5.85
CA HIS A 36 -15.08 -2.36 -5.61
C HIS A 36 -13.86 -2.12 -4.72
N SER A 37 -13.51 -3.08 -3.89
CA SER A 37 -12.30 -3.04 -3.08
C SER A 37 -11.59 -4.39 -3.04
N ASN A 38 -10.26 -4.37 -2.93
CA ASN A 38 -9.46 -5.57 -2.78
C ASN A 38 -8.32 -5.34 -1.78
N LEU A 39 -8.03 -6.35 -0.97
CA LEU A 39 -6.90 -6.36 -0.05
C LEU A 39 -5.65 -6.80 -0.81
N VAL A 40 -4.65 -5.92 -0.90
CA VAL A 40 -3.43 -6.18 -1.69
C VAL A 40 -2.22 -6.49 -0.81
N ASP A 41 -2.25 -6.07 0.46
CA ASP A 41 -1.18 -6.40 1.39
C ASP A 41 -1.57 -6.32 2.86
N ILE A 42 -0.87 -7.08 3.69
CA ILE A 42 -0.91 -7.01 5.17
C ILE A 42 0.53 -6.99 5.68
N PHE A 43 0.89 -5.99 6.50
CA PHE A 43 2.23 -5.90 7.06
C PHE A 43 2.24 -5.38 8.50
N GLU A 44 3.25 -5.80 9.25
CA GLU A 44 3.51 -5.36 10.62
C GLU A 44 4.16 -3.98 10.59
N ALA A 45 3.48 -3.00 11.17
CA ALA A 45 3.97 -1.63 11.26
C ALA A 45 4.65 -1.38 12.59
N THR A 46 3.95 -1.62 13.70
CA THR A 46 4.40 -1.26 15.05
C THR A 46 4.39 -2.43 16.03
N THR A 47 4.10 -3.65 15.57
CA THR A 47 4.03 -4.85 16.41
C THR A 47 5.24 -4.97 17.35
N PRO A 48 5.02 -5.26 18.64
CA PRO A 48 3.74 -5.53 19.31
C PRO A 48 3.00 -4.28 19.85
N GLU A 49 3.47 -3.07 19.57
CA GLU A 49 2.85 -1.84 20.09
C GLU A 49 1.67 -1.36 19.25
N PRO A 50 0.64 -0.76 19.89
CA PRO A 50 -0.48 -0.13 19.20
C PRO A 50 -0.11 1.00 18.23
N ILE A 51 -0.86 1.09 17.13
CA ILE A 51 -0.74 2.22 16.19
C ILE A 51 -1.45 3.44 16.76
N ARG A 52 -0.66 4.43 17.18
CA ARG A 52 -1.13 5.71 17.73
C ARG A 52 -1.57 6.66 16.63
N SER A 53 -0.70 6.93 15.66
CA SER A 53 -0.99 7.83 14.54
C SER A 53 -0.48 7.25 13.23
N MET A 54 -1.08 7.71 12.13
CA MET A 54 -0.71 7.33 10.77
C MET A 54 -0.97 8.51 9.83
N GLU A 55 0.03 8.88 9.04
CA GLU A 55 -0.04 10.01 8.10
C GLU A 55 0.66 9.66 6.78
N ILE A 56 0.13 10.15 5.66
CA ILE A 56 0.67 9.85 4.33
C ILE A 56 1.14 11.12 3.63
N SER A 57 2.37 11.08 3.14
CA SER A 57 2.91 12.16 2.33
C SER A 57 2.89 11.77 0.86
N SER A 58 1.95 12.34 0.11
CA SER A 58 1.93 12.25 -1.35
C SER A 58 3.18 12.85 -2.01
N LYS A 59 3.81 13.85 -1.35
CA LYS A 59 5.05 14.50 -1.79
C LYS A 59 6.25 13.56 -1.66
N HIS A 60 6.36 12.86 -0.53
CA HIS A 60 7.48 11.95 -0.26
C HIS A 60 7.20 10.51 -0.67
N LYS A 61 5.96 10.19 -1.09
CA LYS A 61 5.49 8.82 -1.38
C LYS A 61 5.74 7.87 -0.20
N SER A 62 5.54 8.39 1.01
CA SER A 62 5.83 7.68 2.26
C SER A 62 4.64 7.71 3.21
N LEU A 63 4.54 6.65 3.99
CA LEU A 63 3.61 6.44 5.08
C LEU A 63 4.38 6.52 6.40
N TYR A 64 3.96 7.40 7.30
CA TYR A 64 4.52 7.55 8.63
C TYR A 64 3.56 6.95 9.64
N ILE A 65 4.06 6.06 10.49
CA ILE A 65 3.27 5.36 11.51
C ILE A 65 3.99 5.53 12.85
N SER A 66 3.25 5.91 13.89
CA SER A 66 3.79 6.07 15.23
C SER A 66 3.18 5.07 16.22
N SER A 67 4.02 4.57 17.11
CA SER A 67 3.65 3.85 18.33
C SER A 67 3.95 4.70 19.56
N ASP A 68 4.01 4.10 20.75
CA ASP A 68 4.40 4.81 21.97
C ASP A 68 5.92 5.02 22.05
N SER A 69 6.71 4.10 21.51
CA SER A 69 8.17 4.16 21.60
C SER A 69 8.87 4.63 20.33
N PHE A 70 8.25 4.53 19.15
CA PHE A 70 8.93 4.89 17.89
C PHE A 70 8.00 5.41 16.78
N ILE A 71 8.63 5.96 15.75
CA ILE A 71 8.02 6.29 14.47
C ILE A 71 8.72 5.48 13.39
N ARG A 72 7.96 4.84 12.50
CA ARG A 72 8.48 4.17 11.30
C ARG A 72 7.96 4.84 10.04
N GLN A 73 8.83 4.89 9.04
CA GLN A 73 8.51 5.34 7.70
C GLN A 73 8.49 4.12 6.77
N PHE A 74 7.43 3.99 5.99
CA PHE A 74 7.29 3.00 4.93
C PHE A 74 7.18 3.71 3.60
N ASP A 75 7.79 3.16 2.55
CA ASP A 75 7.47 3.58 1.20
C ASP A 75 6.07 3.11 0.83
N VAL A 76 5.31 3.92 0.10
CA VAL A 76 3.97 3.52 -0.37
C VAL A 76 4.09 2.55 -1.55
N VAL A 77 5.20 2.66 -2.30
CA VAL A 77 5.56 1.87 -3.47
C VAL A 77 6.54 0.77 -3.07
N MET A 78 6.02 -0.27 -2.42
CA MET A 78 6.81 -1.43 -1.97
C MET A 78 6.76 -2.54 -3.02
N CYS A 79 7.28 -2.31 -4.22
CA CYS A 79 7.21 -3.33 -5.28
C CYS A 79 8.32 -4.37 -5.14
N LYS A 80 9.58 -3.91 -5.25
CA LYS A 80 10.76 -4.77 -5.24
C LYS A 80 11.02 -5.32 -3.84
N GLY A 81 11.18 -6.64 -3.73
CA GLY A 81 11.43 -7.32 -2.46
C GLY A 81 10.19 -7.62 -1.62
N ARG A 82 9.05 -6.96 -1.88
CA ARG A 82 7.76 -7.29 -1.23
C ARG A 82 6.98 -8.34 -2.00
N TYR A 83 6.97 -8.23 -3.33
CA TYR A 83 6.28 -9.16 -4.21
C TYR A 83 7.29 -9.94 -5.05
N ASP A 84 7.33 -11.26 -4.84
CA ASP A 84 8.26 -12.20 -5.47
C ASP A 84 7.67 -12.91 -6.69
N ASN A 85 6.41 -12.64 -7.01
CA ASN A 85 5.71 -13.24 -8.14
C ASN A 85 4.76 -12.27 -8.83
N CYS A 86 4.49 -12.57 -10.09
CA CYS A 86 3.64 -11.75 -10.96
C CYS A 86 2.24 -11.54 -10.38
N LEU A 87 1.59 -12.60 -9.86
CA LEU A 87 0.20 -12.52 -9.39
C LEU A 87 0.02 -11.51 -8.24
N ARG A 88 0.97 -11.47 -7.29
CA ARG A 88 0.95 -10.48 -6.22
C ARG A 88 1.37 -9.10 -6.70
N CYS A 89 2.38 -9.03 -7.57
CA CYS A 89 2.91 -7.76 -8.08
C CYS A 89 1.85 -6.93 -8.80
N ILE A 90 1.02 -7.54 -9.65
CA ILE A 90 0.03 -6.83 -10.48
C ILE A 90 -1.23 -6.40 -9.70
N GLN A 91 -1.39 -6.84 -8.45
CA GLN A 91 -2.52 -6.44 -7.61
C GLN A 91 -2.30 -5.05 -6.98
N ASP A 92 -1.05 -4.63 -6.81
CA ASP A 92 -0.72 -3.30 -6.31
C ASP A 92 -0.63 -2.31 -7.47
N PRO A 93 -1.47 -1.26 -7.52
CA PRO A 93 -1.53 -0.31 -8.64
C PRO A 93 -0.25 0.50 -8.83
N TYR A 94 0.64 0.52 -7.83
CA TYR A 94 1.95 1.15 -7.96
C TYR A 94 3.01 0.24 -8.58
N CYS A 95 2.69 -1.02 -8.85
CA CYS A 95 3.65 -2.03 -9.24
C CYS A 95 3.32 -2.67 -10.59
N GLY A 96 4.37 -3.11 -11.28
CA GLY A 96 4.28 -3.85 -12.54
C GLY A 96 5.33 -4.96 -12.60
N TRP A 97 4.97 -6.07 -13.23
CA TRP A 97 5.86 -7.21 -13.38
C TRP A 97 6.74 -7.06 -14.63
N ASP A 98 8.05 -7.02 -14.44
CA ASP A 98 9.05 -7.07 -15.50
C ASP A 98 9.32 -8.54 -15.84
N LYS A 99 8.84 -8.98 -17.01
CA LYS A 99 8.98 -10.37 -17.47
C LYS A 99 10.41 -10.73 -17.85
N ASP A 100 11.17 -9.78 -18.39
CA ASP A 100 12.52 -10.03 -18.90
C ASP A 100 13.51 -10.21 -17.74
N HIS A 101 13.28 -9.47 -16.65
CA HIS A 101 14.11 -9.53 -15.44
C HIS A 101 13.51 -10.38 -14.32
N ASN A 102 12.31 -10.92 -14.52
CA ASN A 102 11.55 -11.71 -13.53
C ASN A 102 11.47 -11.02 -12.16
N GLU A 103 11.14 -9.73 -12.16
CA GLU A 103 11.09 -8.92 -10.93
C GLU A 103 9.90 -7.94 -10.92
N CYS A 104 9.43 -7.63 -9.72
CA CYS A 104 8.40 -6.60 -9.52
C CYS A 104 9.06 -5.21 -9.41
N LYS A 105 8.61 -4.26 -10.23
CA LYS A 105 9.12 -2.88 -10.27
C LYS A 105 8.01 -1.85 -10.05
N PRO A 106 8.34 -0.61 -9.64
CA PRO A 106 7.40 0.50 -9.72
C PRO A 106 6.84 0.63 -11.13
N TYR A 107 5.52 0.77 -11.24
CA TYR A 107 4.86 1.02 -12.51
C TYR A 107 5.18 2.44 -12.97
N VAL A 108 5.60 2.58 -14.23
CA VAL A 108 5.86 3.85 -14.91
C VAL A 108 4.98 3.92 -16.14
N THR A 109 4.16 4.97 -16.22
CA THR A 109 3.43 5.31 -17.44
C THR A 109 4.44 5.78 -18.48
N GLY A 110 4.51 5.08 -19.62
CA GLY A 110 5.27 5.47 -20.81
C GLY A 110 4.55 6.52 -21.64
#